data_AF-A0A6G0XVS7-F1
#
_entry.id   AF-A0A6G0XVS7-F1
#
_cell.length_a   1.000
_cell.length_b   1.000
_cell.length_c   1.000
_cell.angle_alpha   90.00
_cell.angle_beta   90.00
_cell.angle_gamma   90.00
#
_symmetry.space_group_name_H-M   'P 1'
#
loop_
_entity.id
_entity.type
_entity.pdbx_description
1 polymer ?
#
loop_
_entity_poly.entity_id
_entity_poly.type
_entity_poly.pdbx_seq_one_letter_code
_entity_poly.pdbx_strand_id
1 'polypeptide(L)'
;MVQVVPEGDERRLACTTPTPLASDTILARRTSKQIFWNRLSAFYDVCCWCLTLNLVATQVINAFMDESMMDTTLVYGSRPFESTIEYIPGNNDDPYIDRAMACVLVGRVYKAVTLAQALNGVAVIKQLANITYDSYTVMVRSDPQTTMKDTYAYYNPICSTIALTINGIRHACTDQGYLPVKDSLRINVGTDATHTTELTNALPVLIIPYWDNPAAARYGIPGEDGVFCTVMLYNQYIRPGDSSVAQ
;
A
#
# COMPACT_ATOMS: atom_id res chain seq x y z
N MET A 1 -124.97 -3.59 -32.10
CA MET A 1 -123.81 -4.09 -32.86
C MET A 1 -122.63 -4.14 -31.90
N VAL A 2 -121.98 -5.29 -31.84
CA VAL A 2 -121.02 -5.75 -30.82
C VAL A 2 -119.60 -5.30 -31.17
N GLN A 3 -118.79 -4.95 -30.16
CA GLN A 3 -117.33 -5.26 -29.96
C GLN A 3 -116.81 -4.40 -28.78
N VAL A 4 -116.47 -4.91 -27.58
CA VAL A 4 -115.45 -5.88 -27.11
C VAL A 4 -114.03 -5.28 -27.00
N VAL A 5 -113.66 -4.87 -25.75
CA VAL A 5 -112.43 -5.15 -24.92
C VAL A 5 -111.03 -4.72 -25.46
N PRO A 6 -109.91 -4.61 -24.68
CA PRO A 6 -109.58 -4.47 -23.22
C PRO A 6 -108.77 -3.17 -22.90
N GLU A 7 -108.52 -2.68 -21.67
CA GLU A 7 -107.82 -3.17 -20.44
C GLU A 7 -106.30 -3.45 -20.59
N GLY A 8 -105.46 -2.61 -19.95
CA GLY A 8 -104.00 -2.75 -19.85
C GLY A 8 -103.43 -1.66 -18.92
N ASP A 9 -103.27 -1.94 -17.63
CA ASP A 9 -102.10 -2.52 -16.91
C ASP A 9 -101.04 -1.46 -16.54
N GLU A 10 -101.19 -0.94 -15.32
CA GLU A 10 -100.22 -0.13 -14.59
C GLU A 10 -98.99 -0.97 -14.23
N ARG A 11 -97.79 -0.56 -14.67
CA ARG A 11 -96.54 -1.01 -14.04
C ARG A 11 -95.66 0.16 -13.66
N ARG A 12 -95.59 0.36 -12.35
CA ARG A 12 -94.62 1.19 -11.63
C ARG A 12 -93.20 0.67 -11.88
N LEU A 13 -92.32 1.52 -12.41
CA LEU A 13 -90.87 1.28 -12.41
C LEU A 13 -90.31 1.62 -11.02
N ALA A 14 -89.82 0.61 -10.32
CA ALA A 14 -88.93 0.78 -9.18
C ALA A 14 -87.49 0.96 -9.68
N CYS A 15 -86.84 2.07 -9.30
CA CYS A 15 -85.41 2.27 -9.50
C CYS A 15 -84.63 1.40 -8.51
N THR A 16 -84.10 0.27 -8.99
CA THR A 16 -83.15 -0.55 -8.25
C THR A 16 -81.75 0.00 -8.46
N THR A 17 -81.12 0.51 -7.40
CA THR A 17 -79.70 0.87 -7.38
C THR A 17 -78.83 -0.35 -7.64
N PRO A 18 -77.82 -0.27 -8.54
CA PRO A 18 -76.92 -1.39 -8.80
C PRO A 18 -75.91 -1.56 -7.65
N THR A 19 -75.93 -2.74 -7.04
CA THR A 19 -74.91 -3.20 -6.10
C THR A 19 -73.61 -3.49 -6.85
N PRO A 20 -72.43 -2.96 -6.43
CA PRO A 20 -71.17 -3.25 -7.12
C PRO A 20 -70.78 -4.72 -6.96
N LEU A 21 -70.54 -5.38 -8.10
CA LEU A 21 -70.15 -6.78 -8.21
C LEU A 21 -68.71 -6.97 -7.65
N ALA A 22 -68.54 -7.90 -6.71
CA ALA A 22 -67.26 -8.23 -6.07
C ALA A 22 -66.16 -8.76 -7.04
N SER A 23 -66.47 -8.96 -8.32
CA SER A 23 -65.52 -9.46 -9.32
C SER A 23 -64.54 -8.38 -9.83
N ASP A 24 -64.92 -7.11 -9.85
CA ASP A 24 -64.08 -6.04 -10.42
C ASP A 24 -62.92 -5.63 -9.51
N THR A 25 -63.08 -5.78 -8.19
CA THR A 25 -62.05 -5.51 -7.19
C THR A 25 -60.93 -6.54 -7.19
N ILE A 26 -61.21 -7.80 -7.55
CA ILE A 26 -60.21 -8.87 -7.62
C ILE A 26 -59.32 -8.71 -8.85
N LEU A 27 -59.89 -8.31 -9.99
CA LEU A 27 -59.13 -8.07 -11.22
C LEU A 27 -58.20 -6.85 -11.08
N ALA A 28 -58.69 -5.76 -10.48
CA ALA A 28 -57.90 -4.55 -10.22
C ALA A 28 -56.73 -4.78 -9.23
N ARG A 29 -56.90 -5.69 -8.26
CA ARG A 29 -55.83 -6.04 -7.30
C ARG A 29 -54.74 -6.91 -7.92
N ARG A 30 -55.09 -7.71 -8.94
CA ARG A 30 -54.14 -8.57 -9.67
C ARG A 30 -53.28 -7.76 -10.64
N THR A 31 -53.85 -6.74 -11.30
CA THR A 31 -53.12 -5.84 -12.19
C THR A 31 -52.16 -4.91 -11.43
N SER A 32 -52.55 -4.40 -10.26
CA SER A 32 -51.69 -3.56 -9.41
C SER A 32 -50.42 -4.28 -8.94
N LYS A 33 -50.52 -5.54 -8.49
CA LYS A 33 -49.35 -6.34 -8.11
C LYS A 33 -48.41 -6.59 -9.28
N GLN A 34 -48.96 -6.90 -10.45
CA GLN A 34 -48.15 -7.15 -11.65
C GLN A 34 -47.36 -5.90 -12.07
N ILE A 35 -47.98 -4.72 -12.02
CA ILE A 35 -47.32 -3.45 -12.33
C ILE A 35 -46.18 -3.16 -11.34
N PHE A 36 -46.38 -3.45 -10.05
CA PHE A 36 -45.34 -3.28 -9.04
C PHE A 36 -44.13 -4.18 -9.30
N TRP A 37 -44.35 -5.48 -9.58
CA TRP A 37 -43.27 -6.42 -9.89
C TRP A 37 -42.51 -6.06 -11.16
N ASN A 38 -43.21 -5.60 -12.20
CA ASN A 38 -42.58 -5.15 -13.43
C ASN A 38 -41.67 -3.92 -13.19
N ARG A 39 -42.11 -2.96 -12.36
CA ARG A 39 -41.30 -1.79 -11.99
C ARG A 39 -40.07 -2.17 -11.16
N LEU A 40 -40.23 -3.11 -10.22
CA LEU A 40 -39.13 -3.59 -9.40
C LEU A 40 -38.09 -4.34 -10.26
N SER A 41 -38.53 -5.16 -11.20
CA SER A 41 -37.65 -5.85 -12.15
C SER A 41 -36.88 -4.87 -13.03
N ALA A 42 -37.54 -3.83 -13.55
CA ALA A 42 -36.89 -2.81 -14.34
C ALA A 42 -35.87 -2.01 -13.53
N PHE A 43 -36.18 -1.70 -12.27
CA PHE A 43 -35.24 -1.01 -11.37
C PHE A 43 -34.01 -1.88 -11.06
N TYR A 44 -34.22 -3.17 -10.77
CA TYR A 44 -33.14 -4.11 -10.53
C TYR A 44 -32.19 -4.21 -11.73
N ASP A 45 -32.74 -4.33 -12.95
CA ASP A 45 -31.95 -4.42 -14.18
C ASP A 45 -31.10 -3.15 -14.39
N VAL A 46 -31.69 -1.96 -14.21
CA VAL A 46 -30.95 -0.69 -14.29
C VAL A 46 -29.80 -0.62 -13.27
N CYS A 47 -30.03 -1.05 -12.02
CA CYS A 47 -28.97 -1.09 -11.01
C CYS A 47 -27.82 -2.04 -11.38
N CYS A 48 -28.13 -3.22 -11.92
CA CYS A 48 -27.13 -4.17 -12.40
C CYS A 48 -26.29 -3.61 -13.56
N TRP A 49 -26.93 -2.92 -14.52
CA TRP A 49 -26.24 -2.23 -15.60
C TRP A 49 -25.33 -1.12 -15.09
N CYS A 50 -25.81 -0.28 -14.17
CA CYS A 50 -24.99 0.77 -13.56
C CYS A 50 -23.77 0.21 -12.81
N LEU A 51 -23.95 -0.87 -12.04
CA LEU A 51 -22.85 -1.52 -11.33
C LEU A 51 -21.80 -2.07 -12.31
N THR A 52 -22.25 -2.74 -13.37
CA THR A 52 -21.37 -3.33 -14.38
C THR A 52 -20.57 -2.25 -15.11
N LEU A 53 -21.21 -1.14 -15.50
CA LEU A 53 -20.53 0.00 -16.11
C LEU A 53 -19.50 0.64 -15.18
N ASN A 54 -19.80 0.77 -13.89
CA ASN A 54 -18.84 1.29 -12.92
C ASN A 54 -17.63 0.37 -12.77
N LEU A 55 -17.84 -0.95 -12.67
CA LEU A 55 -16.74 -1.91 -12.56
C LEU A 55 -15.84 -1.90 -13.80
N VAL A 56 -16.42 -1.88 -15.00
CA VAL A 56 -15.65 -1.77 -16.25
C VAL A 56 -14.91 -0.43 -16.32
N ALA A 57 -15.56 0.68 -15.96
CA ALA A 57 -14.92 1.99 -15.93
C ALA A 57 -13.73 2.02 -14.95
N THR A 58 -13.85 1.40 -13.76
CA THR A 58 -12.73 1.32 -12.81
C THR A 58 -11.55 0.50 -13.34
N GLN A 59 -11.80 -0.57 -14.09
CA GLN A 59 -10.73 -1.36 -14.71
C GLN A 59 -10.05 -0.59 -15.84
N VAL A 60 -10.82 0.13 -16.66
CA VAL A 60 -10.29 1.00 -17.72
C VAL A 60 -9.47 2.13 -17.10
N ILE A 61 -9.98 2.81 -16.08
CA ILE A 61 -9.24 3.86 -15.36
C ILE A 61 -7.95 3.29 -14.76
N ASN A 62 -7.96 2.11 -14.16
CA ASN A 62 -6.73 1.48 -13.64
C ASN A 62 -5.75 1.04 -14.73
N ALA A 63 -6.23 0.73 -15.93
CA ALA A 63 -5.36 0.34 -17.06
C ALA A 63 -4.72 1.55 -17.76
N PHE A 64 -5.37 2.72 -17.71
CA PHE A 64 -4.92 3.94 -18.38
C PHE A 64 -4.44 5.04 -17.44
N MET A 65 -4.71 4.95 -16.13
CA MET A 65 -3.83 5.59 -15.17
C MET A 65 -2.53 4.83 -15.26
N ASP A 66 -1.60 5.37 -16.06
CA ASP A 66 -0.19 5.12 -15.85
C ASP A 66 0.01 5.18 -14.34
N GLU A 67 0.59 4.12 -13.77
CA GLU A 67 1.19 4.23 -12.45
C GLU A 67 1.94 5.54 -12.51
N SER A 68 1.50 6.53 -11.74
CA SER A 68 2.30 7.70 -11.52
C SER A 68 3.51 7.14 -10.80
N MET A 69 4.51 6.73 -11.58
CA MET A 69 5.87 6.70 -11.14
C MET A 69 6.05 8.13 -10.68
N MET A 70 5.85 8.33 -9.38
CA MET A 70 6.47 9.44 -8.70
C MET A 70 7.95 9.18 -8.92
N ASP A 71 8.44 9.64 -10.06
CA ASP A 71 9.83 9.90 -10.33
C ASP A 71 10.17 11.14 -9.50
N THR A 72 9.94 11.04 -8.18
CA THR A 72 10.69 11.82 -7.23
C THR A 72 12.08 11.26 -7.38
N THR A 73 12.83 11.88 -8.28
CA THR A 73 14.28 11.86 -8.32
C THR A 73 14.75 12.38 -6.97
N LEU A 74 14.70 11.50 -5.97
CA LEU A 74 15.40 11.67 -4.71
C LEU A 74 16.87 11.52 -5.08
N VAL A 75 17.46 12.58 -5.61
CA VAL A 75 18.91 12.75 -5.78
C VAL A 75 19.57 12.96 -4.39
N TYR A 76 18.93 12.46 -3.34
CA TYR A 76 19.39 12.59 -1.97
C TYR A 76 20.18 11.36 -1.62
N GLY A 77 21.46 11.57 -1.31
CA GLY A 77 22.40 10.49 -1.06
C GLY A 77 22.81 9.72 -2.31
N SER A 78 22.21 9.96 -3.48
CA SER A 78 22.46 9.19 -4.71
C SER A 78 23.85 9.35 -5.29
N ARG A 79 24.57 10.40 -4.88
CA ARG A 79 26.01 10.60 -5.10
C ARG A 79 26.60 11.34 -3.91
N PRO A 80 27.56 10.74 -3.18
CA PRO A 80 28.12 11.34 -1.96
C PRO A 80 28.91 12.63 -2.20
N PHE A 81 29.28 12.95 -3.45
CA PHE A 81 30.17 14.07 -3.80
C PHE A 81 29.55 15.16 -4.68
N GLU A 82 28.38 14.92 -5.27
CA GLU A 82 27.80 15.82 -6.30
C GLU A 82 26.51 16.50 -5.87
N SER A 83 25.89 16.07 -4.77
CA SER A 83 24.69 16.72 -4.24
C SER A 83 25.06 17.64 -3.09
N THR A 84 24.84 18.95 -3.27
CA THR A 84 24.66 19.85 -2.12
C THR A 84 23.41 19.38 -1.39
N ILE A 85 23.58 18.91 -0.15
CA ILE A 85 22.48 18.45 0.70
C ILE A 85 21.62 19.68 1.03
N GLU A 86 20.63 19.99 0.20
CA GLU A 86 19.60 20.96 0.54
C GLU A 86 18.70 20.33 1.59
N TYR A 87 18.80 20.87 2.80
CA TYR A 87 17.93 20.58 3.94
C TYR A 87 16.48 20.92 3.57
N ILE A 88 15.70 19.92 3.13
CA ILE A 88 14.25 20.05 3.17
C ILE A 88 13.88 20.01 4.65
N PRO A 89 13.25 21.05 5.22
CA PRO A 89 12.87 21.06 6.63
C PRO A 89 11.85 19.95 6.92
N GLY A 90 12.35 18.83 7.43
CA GLY A 90 11.61 17.65 7.87
C GLY A 90 12.57 16.59 8.39
N ASN A 91 12.57 16.32 9.69
CA ASN A 91 13.50 15.39 10.37
C ASN A 91 13.32 13.89 10.03
N ASN A 92 12.59 13.54 8.97
CA ASN A 92 11.93 12.22 8.87
C ASN A 92 12.50 11.28 7.80
N ASP A 93 13.13 11.81 6.75
CA ASP A 93 13.62 11.01 5.60
C ASP A 93 15.15 10.96 5.49
N ASP A 94 15.85 11.61 6.41
CA ASP A 94 17.31 11.68 6.41
C ASP A 94 17.92 10.39 7.00
N PRO A 95 19.02 9.89 6.42
CA PRO A 95 19.70 8.68 6.87
C PRO A 95 20.54 8.95 8.14
N TYR A 96 19.91 9.30 9.27
CA TYR A 96 20.63 9.49 10.54
C TYR A 96 21.00 8.15 11.19
N ILE A 97 22.21 8.06 11.77
CA ILE A 97 22.72 6.82 12.36
C ILE A 97 21.88 6.27 13.52
N ASP A 98 21.12 7.11 14.20
CA ASP A 98 20.29 6.74 15.35
C ASP A 98 18.95 6.09 14.94
N ARG A 99 18.52 6.27 13.69
CA ARG A 99 17.28 5.67 13.15
C ARG A 99 17.51 4.71 12.00
N ALA A 100 18.48 4.98 11.14
CA ALA A 100 18.84 4.07 10.07
C ALA A 100 19.30 2.74 10.68
N MET A 101 18.85 1.64 10.10
CA MET A 101 19.12 0.29 10.59
C MET A 101 19.89 -0.53 9.57
N ALA A 102 20.68 -1.46 10.07
CA ALA A 102 21.37 -2.46 9.28
C ALA A 102 20.98 -3.85 9.76
N CYS A 103 21.01 -4.81 8.83
CA CYS A 103 20.85 -6.22 9.15
C CYS A 103 22.22 -6.83 9.45
N VAL A 104 22.54 -6.97 10.74
CA VAL A 104 23.84 -7.46 11.21
C VAL A 104 23.71 -8.92 11.66
N LEU A 105 24.70 -9.74 11.31
CA LEU A 105 24.77 -11.15 11.68
C LEU A 105 25.12 -11.27 13.16
N VAL A 106 24.15 -11.73 13.96
CA VAL A 106 24.31 -11.99 15.40
C VAL A 106 24.15 -13.49 15.63
N GLY A 107 25.28 -14.18 15.82
CA GLY A 107 25.31 -15.64 15.88
C GLY A 107 25.11 -16.26 14.49
N ARG A 108 23.91 -16.80 14.23
CA ARG A 108 23.56 -17.45 12.94
C ARG A 108 22.39 -16.78 12.21
N VAL A 109 21.90 -15.66 12.71
CA VAL A 109 20.71 -14.98 12.18
C VAL A 109 21.01 -13.50 12.02
N TYR A 110 20.53 -12.91 10.93
CA TYR A 110 20.59 -11.47 10.73
C TYR A 110 19.51 -10.78 11.56
N LYS A 111 19.92 -9.81 12.38
CA LYS A 111 19.04 -9.01 13.24
C LYS A 111 19.13 -7.54 12.84
N ALA A 112 18.02 -6.84 12.98
CA ALA A 112 17.99 -5.40 12.80
C ALA A 112 18.68 -4.73 13.99
N VAL A 113 19.62 -3.83 13.71
CA VAL A 113 20.28 -2.97 14.69
C VAL A 113 20.37 -1.57 14.12
N THR A 114 20.28 -0.54 14.96
CA THR A 114 20.52 0.82 14.46
C THR A 114 21.99 0.98 14.09
N LEU A 115 22.32 1.87 13.15
CA LEU A 115 23.71 2.10 12.77
C LEU A 115 24.53 2.60 13.95
N ALA A 116 23.96 3.43 14.82
CA ALA A 116 24.60 3.86 16.07
C ALA A 116 24.97 2.66 16.96
N GLN A 117 24.11 1.65 17.08
CA GLN A 117 24.43 0.43 17.83
C GLN A 117 25.46 -0.45 17.10
N ALA A 118 25.34 -0.57 15.77
CA ALA A 118 26.28 -1.32 14.95
C ALA A 118 27.71 -0.75 15.10
N LEU A 119 27.83 0.56 15.04
CA LEU A 119 29.09 1.29 15.19
C LEU A 119 29.67 1.24 16.61
N ASN A 120 28.82 1.07 17.63
CA ASN A 120 29.24 0.92 19.03
C ASN A 120 29.58 -0.53 19.43
N GLY A 121 29.93 -1.38 18.46
CA GLY A 121 30.53 -2.70 18.72
C GLY A 121 29.62 -3.91 18.50
N VAL A 122 28.40 -3.72 17.98
CA VAL A 122 27.54 -4.85 17.59
C VAL A 122 27.95 -5.42 16.23
N ALA A 123 28.47 -4.60 15.32
CA ALA A 123 29.02 -5.04 14.04
C ALA A 123 30.54 -5.20 14.10
N VAL A 124 31.07 -6.04 13.22
CA VAL A 124 32.52 -6.14 12.95
C VAL A 124 32.88 -5.07 11.94
N ILE A 125 33.66 -4.10 12.38
CA ILE A 125 33.95 -2.89 11.62
C ILE A 125 35.34 -2.99 10.99
N LYS A 126 35.43 -2.59 9.72
CA LYS A 126 36.68 -2.36 9.01
C LYS A 126 36.68 -0.95 8.44
N GLN A 127 37.72 -0.18 8.74
CA GLN A 127 37.88 1.16 8.19
C GLN A 127 38.69 1.10 6.89
N LEU A 128 38.22 1.79 5.86
CA LEU A 128 38.92 1.99 4.61
C LEU A 128 39.48 3.42 4.62
N ALA A 129 40.77 3.56 4.29
CA ALA A 129 41.49 4.82 4.45
C ALA A 129 40.90 6.00 3.66
N ASN A 130 40.17 5.72 2.58
CA ASN A 130 39.54 6.72 1.72
C ASN A 130 38.04 6.44 1.62
N ILE A 131 37.29 7.48 1.28
CA ILE A 131 35.88 7.34 0.92
C ILE A 131 35.74 6.54 -0.37
N THR A 132 34.83 5.58 -0.36
CA THR A 132 34.47 4.74 -1.50
C THR A 132 33.11 5.15 -2.04
N TYR A 133 32.92 5.05 -3.36
CA TYR A 133 31.65 5.39 -3.99
C TYR A 133 30.52 4.45 -3.56
N ASP A 134 30.85 3.21 -3.22
CA ASP A 134 29.91 2.14 -2.91
C ASP A 134 29.43 2.13 -1.45
N SER A 135 29.28 3.32 -0.86
CA SER A 135 28.96 3.50 0.56
C SER A 135 27.85 4.52 0.78
N TYR A 136 27.04 4.30 1.81
CA TYR A 136 25.97 5.21 2.21
C TYR A 136 26.48 6.36 3.06
N THR A 137 26.20 7.60 2.67
CA THR A 137 26.40 8.74 3.57
C THR A 137 25.26 8.80 4.58
N VAL A 138 25.63 8.76 5.85
CA VAL A 138 24.71 8.79 6.99
C VAL A 138 25.09 9.94 7.91
N MET A 139 24.09 10.55 8.53
CA MET A 139 24.27 11.77 9.33
C MET A 139 24.26 11.49 10.82
N VAL A 140 24.95 12.34 11.58
CA VAL A 140 24.89 12.35 13.04
C VAL A 140 24.15 13.60 13.48
N ARG A 141 23.15 13.43 14.35
CA ARG A 141 22.38 14.54 14.94
C ARG A 141 22.89 14.85 16.35
N SER A 142 22.75 16.11 16.75
CA SER A 142 23.10 16.56 18.12
C SER A 142 22.29 15.84 19.19
N ASP A 143 20.99 15.66 18.94
CA ASP A 143 20.03 15.10 19.89
C ASP A 143 19.47 13.77 19.37
N PRO A 144 20.13 12.63 19.65
CA PRO A 144 19.74 11.33 19.12
C PRO A 144 18.32 10.95 19.56
N GLN A 145 17.53 10.45 18.62
CA GLN A 145 16.21 9.89 18.88
C GLN A 145 16.35 8.44 19.28
N THR A 146 15.51 8.03 20.24
CA THR A 146 15.48 6.63 20.65
C THR A 146 14.54 5.87 19.72
N THR A 147 15.05 4.83 19.08
CA THR A 147 14.19 3.92 18.33
C THR A 147 13.31 3.13 19.30
N MET A 148 11.99 3.06 19.02
CA MET A 148 11.06 2.29 19.85
C MET A 148 11.45 0.81 19.89
N LYS A 149 11.22 0.17 21.05
CA LYS A 149 11.58 -1.24 21.25
C LYS A 149 10.87 -2.17 20.27
N ASP A 150 9.63 -1.84 19.92
CA ASP A 150 8.80 -2.65 19.03
C ASP A 150 9.29 -2.61 17.57
N THR A 151 10.02 -1.56 17.19
CA THR A 151 10.63 -1.41 15.86
C THR A 151 11.57 -2.57 15.53
N TYR A 152 12.37 -3.03 16.51
CA TYR A 152 13.26 -4.17 16.31
C TYR A 152 12.50 -5.48 16.10
N ALA A 153 11.38 -5.68 16.81
CA ALA A 153 10.56 -6.87 16.66
C ALA A 153 9.98 -6.98 15.24
N TYR A 154 9.67 -5.83 14.63
CA TYR A 154 9.21 -5.75 13.25
C TYR A 154 10.33 -5.99 12.21
N TYR A 155 11.50 -5.36 12.36
CA TYR A 155 12.55 -5.49 11.35
C TYR A 155 13.40 -6.76 11.46
N ASN A 156 13.43 -7.45 12.61
CA ASN A 156 14.13 -8.73 12.75
C ASN A 156 13.68 -9.81 11.73
N PRO A 157 12.38 -10.11 11.59
CA PRO A 157 11.93 -11.04 10.56
C PRO A 157 12.23 -10.52 9.15
N ILE A 158 12.14 -9.20 8.93
CA ILE A 158 12.49 -8.59 7.64
C ILE A 158 13.96 -8.81 7.29
N CYS A 159 14.89 -8.60 8.21
CA CYS A 159 16.31 -8.88 7.98
C CYS A 159 16.56 -10.35 7.64
N SER A 160 15.82 -11.27 8.25
CA SER A 160 15.90 -12.69 7.92
C SER A 160 15.38 -12.97 6.50
N THR A 161 14.26 -12.35 6.11
CA THR A 161 13.71 -12.51 4.76
C THR A 161 14.61 -11.86 3.71
N ILE A 162 15.14 -10.66 3.96
CA ILE A 162 16.12 -10.00 3.08
C ILE A 162 17.34 -10.90 2.89
N ALA A 163 17.85 -11.53 3.95
CA ALA A 163 18.97 -12.46 3.83
C ALA A 163 18.67 -13.63 2.87
N LEU A 164 17.43 -14.14 2.87
CA LEU A 164 16.99 -15.22 1.99
C LEU A 164 16.78 -14.74 0.54
N THR A 165 16.34 -13.50 0.35
CA THR A 165 15.97 -12.95 -0.96
C THR A 165 17.00 -12.01 -1.57
N ILE A 166 18.12 -11.77 -0.90
CA ILE A 166 19.12 -10.75 -1.30
C ILE A 166 19.60 -10.93 -2.75
N ASN A 167 19.77 -12.18 -3.20
CA ASN A 167 20.16 -12.46 -4.57
C ASN A 167 19.07 -12.05 -5.57
N GLY A 168 17.79 -12.27 -5.25
CA GLY A 168 16.67 -11.82 -6.06
C GLY A 168 16.56 -10.29 -6.09
N ILE A 169 16.77 -9.63 -4.95
CA ILE A 169 16.80 -8.16 -4.89
C ILE A 169 17.93 -7.61 -5.76
N ARG A 170 19.13 -8.18 -5.69
CA ARG A 170 20.27 -7.79 -6.54
C ARG A 170 19.99 -8.01 -8.02
N HIS A 171 19.41 -9.14 -8.40
CA HIS A 171 19.03 -9.39 -9.79
C HIS A 171 18.02 -8.35 -10.28
N ALA A 172 16.99 -8.04 -9.50
CA ALA A 172 16.04 -6.99 -9.84
C ALA A 172 16.71 -5.62 -10.02
N CYS A 173 17.64 -5.25 -9.13
CA CYS A 173 18.43 -4.01 -9.29
C CYS A 173 19.26 -4.02 -10.58
N THR A 174 19.92 -5.14 -10.90
CA THR A 174 20.69 -5.28 -12.14
C THR A 174 19.82 -5.20 -13.39
N ASP A 175 18.62 -5.77 -13.35
CA ASP A 175 17.67 -5.69 -14.47
C ASP A 175 17.20 -4.24 -14.73
N GLN A 176 17.21 -3.38 -13.70
CA GLN A 176 16.96 -1.94 -13.82
C GLN A 176 18.22 -1.13 -14.19
N GLY A 177 19.36 -1.78 -14.42
CA GLY A 177 20.61 -1.14 -14.84
C GLY A 177 21.53 -0.69 -13.69
N TYR A 178 21.20 -1.00 -12.43
CA TYR A 178 22.09 -0.71 -11.30
C TYR A 178 23.18 -1.79 -11.15
N LEU A 179 24.30 -1.42 -10.53
CA LEU A 179 25.41 -2.33 -10.21
C LEU A 179 25.51 -2.60 -8.71
N PRO A 180 24.63 -3.41 -8.10
CA PRO A 180 24.54 -3.55 -6.65
C PRO A 180 25.78 -4.23 -6.05
N VAL A 181 26.25 -3.70 -4.92
CA VAL A 181 27.35 -4.28 -4.13
C VAL A 181 26.98 -5.69 -3.64
N LYS A 182 27.95 -6.60 -3.75
CA LYS A 182 27.77 -8.02 -3.43
C LYS A 182 28.12 -8.39 -1.99
N ASP A 183 28.88 -7.54 -1.31
CA ASP A 183 29.52 -7.89 -0.05
C ASP A 183 28.73 -7.32 1.14
N SER A 184 29.39 -6.42 1.87
CA SER A 184 29.01 -5.85 3.16
C SER A 184 28.42 -4.45 3.00
N LEU A 185 27.68 -4.00 4.02
CA LEU A 185 27.23 -2.61 4.09
C LEU A 185 28.43 -1.70 4.37
N ARG A 186 28.59 -0.67 3.54
CA ARG A 186 29.59 0.39 3.71
C ARG A 186 28.90 1.71 3.94
N ILE A 187 29.41 2.50 4.88
CA ILE A 187 28.84 3.80 5.24
C ILE A 187 29.92 4.87 5.45
N ASN A 188 29.58 6.11 5.16
CA ASN A 188 30.34 7.31 5.49
C ASN A 188 29.56 8.08 6.55
N VAL A 189 30.19 8.36 7.69
CA VAL A 189 29.50 9.01 8.81
C VAL A 189 29.82 10.50 8.79
N GLY A 190 28.80 11.32 8.54
CA GLY A 190 28.90 12.78 8.47
C GLY A 190 29.20 13.30 7.06
N THR A 191 28.98 14.60 6.88
CA THR A 191 29.30 15.34 5.64
C THR A 191 30.79 15.56 5.44
N ASP A 192 31.56 15.52 6.51
CA ASP A 192 33.01 15.69 6.56
C ASP A 192 33.75 14.36 6.70
N ALA A 193 33.08 13.24 6.38
CA ALA A 193 33.68 11.92 6.40
C ALA A 193 34.96 11.90 5.55
N THR A 194 36.03 11.31 6.09
CA THR A 194 37.31 11.15 5.40
C THR A 194 37.61 9.70 5.02
N HIS A 195 36.82 8.77 5.55
CA HIS A 195 37.02 7.33 5.45
C HIS A 195 35.67 6.61 5.35
N THR A 196 35.66 5.47 4.65
CA THR A 196 34.51 4.57 4.64
C THR A 196 34.60 3.58 5.79
N THR A 197 33.46 3.33 6.44
CA THR A 197 33.29 2.29 7.46
C THR A 197 32.53 1.11 6.88
N GLU A 198 33.15 -0.06 6.84
CA GLU A 198 32.57 -1.32 6.36
C GLU A 198 32.09 -2.18 7.53
N LEU A 199 30.82 -2.59 7.50
CA LEU A 199 30.20 -3.51 8.44
C LEU A 199 30.29 -4.93 7.87
N THR A 200 31.41 -5.60 8.13
CA THR A 200 31.79 -6.85 7.44
C THR A 200 30.86 -8.05 7.71
N ASN A 201 30.09 -8.00 8.80
CA ASN A 201 29.08 -9.00 9.14
C ASN A 201 27.64 -8.49 8.92
N ALA A 202 27.43 -7.49 8.06
CA ALA A 202 26.11 -6.97 7.71
C ALA A 202 25.74 -7.27 6.25
N LEU A 203 24.43 -7.42 5.98
CA LEU A 203 23.93 -7.41 4.60
C LEU A 203 24.15 -6.04 3.97
N PRO A 204 24.38 -5.91 2.65
CA PRO A 204 24.58 -4.62 1.98
C PRO A 204 23.24 -3.95 1.70
N VAL A 205 22.41 -3.83 2.74
CA VAL A 205 21.10 -3.20 2.71
C VAL A 205 21.02 -2.21 3.86
N LEU A 206 20.76 -0.95 3.55
CA LEU A 206 20.43 0.07 4.52
C LEU A 206 18.90 0.16 4.65
N ILE A 207 18.39 0.08 5.87
CA ILE A 207 16.98 0.28 6.18
C ILE A 207 16.82 1.71 6.68
N ILE A 208 15.98 2.50 6.02
CA ILE A 208 15.63 3.86 6.42
C ILE A 208 14.16 3.84 6.80
N PRO A 209 13.82 3.73 8.10
CA PRO A 209 12.45 3.75 8.56
C PRO A 209 11.80 5.11 8.28
N TYR A 210 10.57 5.10 7.76
CA TYR A 210 9.77 6.32 7.77
C TYR A 210 9.18 6.49 9.16
N TRP A 211 9.87 7.26 10.01
CA TRP A 211 9.54 7.34 11.42
C TRP A 211 9.54 5.94 12.11
N ASP A 212 8.62 5.74 13.03
CA ASP A 212 8.25 4.47 13.65
C ASP A 212 7.15 3.74 12.83
N ASN A 213 6.94 4.13 11.56
CA ASN A 213 6.05 3.44 10.65
C ASN A 213 6.87 2.53 9.72
N PRO A 214 7.01 1.24 10.07
CA PRO A 214 7.90 0.38 9.32
C PRO A 214 7.27 -0.15 8.02
N ALA A 215 5.99 0.10 7.78
CA ALA A 215 5.33 -0.21 6.52
C ALA A 215 5.75 0.75 5.39
N ALA A 216 6.22 1.96 5.74
CA ALA A 216 6.70 2.97 4.80
C ALA A 216 8.24 3.05 4.74
N ALA A 217 8.94 2.04 5.28
CA ALA A 217 10.39 1.99 5.27
C ALA A 217 10.96 1.85 3.87
N ARG A 218 12.10 2.52 3.62
CA ARG A 218 12.88 2.38 2.39
C ARG A 218 14.06 1.45 2.64
N TYR A 219 14.34 0.60 1.65
CA TYR A 219 15.46 -0.32 1.69
C TYR A 219 16.38 0.03 0.54
N GLY A 220 17.63 0.35 0.84
CA GLY A 220 18.59 0.75 -0.16
C GLY A 220 19.73 -0.24 -0.26
N ILE A 221 20.15 -0.58 -1.48
CA ILE A 221 21.39 -1.30 -1.79
C ILE A 221 22.38 -0.34 -2.47
N PRO A 222 23.61 -0.21 -1.96
CA PRO A 222 24.60 0.63 -2.61
C PRO A 222 25.06 0.00 -3.92
N GLY A 223 25.24 0.82 -4.94
CA GLY A 223 25.86 0.43 -6.19
C GLY A 223 27.37 0.67 -6.19
N GLU A 224 28.09 -0.10 -6.99
CA GLU A 224 29.55 0.05 -7.18
C GLU A 224 29.91 1.39 -7.82
N ASP A 225 28.98 1.99 -8.55
CA ASP A 225 29.05 3.32 -9.18
C ASP A 225 28.63 4.46 -8.25
N GLY A 226 28.26 4.13 -7.01
CA GLY A 226 27.75 5.07 -6.02
C GLY A 226 26.31 5.50 -6.23
N VAL A 227 25.58 4.88 -7.16
CA VAL A 227 24.13 5.03 -7.29
C VAL A 227 23.44 3.94 -6.47
N PHE A 228 22.31 4.26 -5.85
CA PHE A 228 21.65 3.33 -4.93
C PHE A 228 20.37 2.76 -5.55
N CYS A 229 20.24 1.45 -5.50
CA CYS A 229 19.00 0.77 -5.85
C CYS A 229 18.08 0.79 -4.61
N THR A 230 17.00 1.56 -4.69
CA THR A 230 15.99 1.59 -3.62
C THR A 230 14.88 0.59 -3.96
N VAL A 231 14.57 -0.29 -3.01
CA VAL A 231 13.52 -1.29 -3.17
C VAL A 231 12.43 -1.09 -2.13
N MET A 232 11.19 -1.26 -2.57
CA MET A 232 10.02 -1.30 -1.70
C MET A 232 9.57 -2.75 -1.55
N LEU A 233 9.54 -3.23 -0.32
CA LEU A 233 9.20 -4.61 0.00
C LEU A 233 7.68 -4.76 0.16
N TYR A 234 6.95 -4.90 -0.95
CA TYR A 234 5.49 -5.06 -0.94
C TYR A 234 5.04 -6.50 -0.65
N ASN A 235 3.99 -6.67 0.17
CA ASN A 235 3.13 -7.85 0.35
C ASN A 235 3.77 -9.24 0.66
N GLN A 236 5.09 -9.40 0.56
CA GLN A 236 5.82 -10.64 0.89
C GLN A 236 6.61 -10.54 2.19
N TYR A 237 6.78 -9.32 2.73
CA TYR A 237 7.56 -9.04 3.94
C TYR A 237 6.69 -8.49 5.09
N ILE A 238 5.47 -8.08 4.76
CA ILE A 238 4.41 -7.73 5.71
C ILE A 238 3.45 -8.89 5.68
N ARG A 239 3.37 -9.66 6.77
CA ARG A 239 2.39 -10.74 6.86
C ARG A 239 0.99 -10.12 6.81
N PRO A 240 0.13 -10.45 5.82
CA PRO A 240 -1.28 -10.08 5.91
C PRO A 240 -1.89 -10.98 6.98
N GLY A 241 -2.08 -10.47 8.20
CA GLY A 241 -2.80 -11.19 9.26
C GLY A 241 -2.33 -11.05 10.72
N ASP A 242 -1.26 -10.31 11.04
CA ASP A 242 -0.85 -10.13 12.45
C ASP A 242 -1.62 -8.99 13.16
N SER A 243 -2.95 -9.06 13.10
CA SER A 243 -3.86 -8.28 13.96
C SER A 243 -4.35 -9.10 15.17
N SER A 244 -3.57 -10.08 15.64
CA SER A 244 -3.95 -10.94 16.78
C SER A 244 -3.03 -10.81 18.00
N VAL A 245 -2.55 -9.61 18.32
CA VAL A 245 -2.11 -9.27 19.68
C VAL A 245 -2.68 -7.90 20.08
N ALA A 246 -4.01 -7.84 20.16
CA ALA A 246 -4.74 -6.83 20.91
C ALA A 246 -6.08 -7.43 21.34
N GLN A 247 -6.02 -8.40 22.25
CA GLN A 247 -7.00 -8.66 23.31
C GLN A 247 -6.37 -9.59 24.35
#